data_AF-A0A2K8PTS9-F1
#
_entry.id   AF-A0A2K8PTS9-F1
#
_cell.length_a   1.000
_cell.length_b   1.000
_cell.length_c   1.000
_cell.angle_alpha   90.00
_cell.angle_beta   90.00
_cell.angle_gamma   90.00
#
_symmetry.space_group_name_H-M   'P 1'
#
loop_
_entity.id
_entity.type
_entity.pdbx_description
1 polymer ?
#
loop_
_entity_poly.entity_id
_entity_poly.type
_entity_poly.pdbx_seq_one_letter_code
_entity_poly.pdbx_strand_id
1 'polypeptide(L)'
;MRYLDYSYWVELSGGSRQPTYAAARINAGLRAFDVPNEPFIDAAHALSRGERFPPPILVGERQDNLVCLEGHLRLTAYVLVGFPTDIECLIGTAPAMGRWAR
;
A
#
# COMPACT_ATOMS: atom_id res chain seq x y z
N MET A 1 -3.46 6.59 5.76
CA MET A 1 -3.21 5.14 5.93
C MET A 1 -1.76 4.84 5.59
N ARG A 2 -1.14 3.89 6.31
CA ARG A 2 0.28 3.50 6.17
C ARG A 2 0.41 2.00 5.90
N TYR A 3 1.60 1.52 5.55
CA TYR A 3 1.96 0.12 5.64
C TYR A 3 2.21 -0.29 7.10
N LEU A 4 2.16 -1.60 7.36
CA LEU A 4 2.71 -2.15 8.59
C LEU A 4 4.19 -1.76 8.77
N ASP A 5 4.62 -1.69 10.04
CA ASP A 5 6.03 -1.50 10.35
C ASP A 5 6.80 -2.80 10.08
N TYR A 6 7.16 -2.98 8.81
CA TYR A 6 7.88 -4.13 8.31
C TYR A 6 8.99 -3.63 7.39
N SER A 7 10.20 -4.16 7.56
CA SER A 7 11.43 -3.64 6.97
C SER A 7 11.31 -3.36 5.47
N TYR A 8 10.68 -4.26 4.71
CA TYR A 8 10.46 -4.08 3.28
C TYR A 8 9.65 -2.82 2.95
N TRP A 9 8.53 -2.61 3.63
CA TRP A 9 7.65 -1.46 3.36
C TRP A 9 8.26 -0.15 3.84
N VAL A 10 9.01 -0.19 4.94
CA VAL A 10 9.79 0.95 5.44
C VAL A 10 10.82 1.36 4.38
N GLU A 11 11.62 0.42 3.88
CA GLU A 11 12.64 0.68 2.86
C GLU A 11 12.04 1.20 1.53
N LEU A 12 11.01 0.51 1.02
CA LEU A 12 10.34 0.88 -0.23
C LEU A 12 9.79 2.31 -0.20
N SER A 13 9.29 2.73 0.96
CA SER A 13 8.68 4.05 1.15
C SER A 13 9.64 5.12 1.70
N GLY A 14 10.94 4.81 1.83
CA GLY A 14 11.94 5.74 2.34
C GLY A 14 11.70 6.15 3.81
N GLY A 15 11.23 5.21 4.64
CA GLY A 15 10.95 5.41 6.06
C GLY A 15 9.53 5.91 6.37
N SER A 16 8.81 6.46 5.39
CA SER A 16 7.50 7.09 5.62
C SER A 16 6.38 6.11 5.95
N ARG A 17 6.53 4.85 5.50
CA ARG A 17 5.48 3.81 5.46
C ARG A 17 4.25 4.23 4.63
N GLN A 18 4.35 5.27 3.81
CA GLN A 18 3.22 5.76 3.01
C GLN A 18 3.28 5.19 1.58
N PRO A 19 2.15 4.69 1.05
CA PRO A 19 2.10 4.21 -0.34
C PRO A 19 2.41 5.27 -1.39
N THR A 20 2.06 6.53 -1.14
CA THR A 20 2.39 7.68 -2.01
C THR A 20 3.90 7.86 -2.18
N TYR A 21 4.65 7.72 -1.09
CA TYR A 21 6.11 7.79 -1.12
C TYR A 21 6.73 6.54 -1.77
N ALA A 22 6.17 5.35 -1.51
CA ALA A 22 6.60 4.13 -2.19
C ALA A 22 6.40 4.22 -3.71
N ALA A 23 5.23 4.68 -4.17
CA ALA A 23 4.95 4.88 -5.59
C ALA A 23 5.91 5.90 -6.23
N ALA A 24 6.19 7.02 -5.56
CA ALA A 24 7.14 8.01 -6.04
C ALA A 24 8.55 7.43 -6.20
N ARG A 25 8.99 6.59 -5.25
CA ARG A 25 10.31 5.92 -5.30
C ARG A 25 10.37 4.85 -6.39
N ILE A 26 9.31 4.07 -6.57
CA ILE A 26 9.16 3.10 -7.66
C ILE A 26 9.26 3.82 -9.02
N ASN A 27 8.54 4.93 -9.20
CA ASN A 27 8.61 5.75 -10.43
C ASN A 27 9.99 6.35 -10.67
N ALA A 28 10.77 6.61 -9.62
CA ALA A 28 12.18 7.03 -9.70
C ALA A 28 13.15 5.86 -9.96
N GLY A 29 12.66 4.63 -10.13
CA GLY A 29 13.48 3.44 -10.37
C GLY A 29 14.16 2.87 -9.12
N LEU A 30 13.85 3.36 -7.93
CA LEU A 30 14.43 2.87 -6.68
C LEU A 30 13.80 1.54 -6.27
N ARG A 31 14.64 0.61 -5.79
CA ARG A 31 14.24 -0.74 -5.37
C ARG A 31 14.52 -0.93 -3.90
N ALA A 32 13.58 -1.53 -3.17
CA ALA A 32 13.78 -1.89 -1.78
C ALA A 32 14.60 -3.18 -1.68
N PHE A 33 15.77 -3.14 -1.06
CA PHE A 33 16.67 -4.30 -0.92
C PHE A 33 16.94 -5.04 -2.24
N ASP A 34 17.08 -4.28 -3.34
CA ASP A 34 17.26 -4.80 -4.71
C ASP A 34 16.13 -5.71 -5.22
N VAL A 35 15.00 -5.77 -4.50
CA VAL A 35 13.82 -6.53 -4.93
C VAL A 35 13.20 -5.85 -6.15
N PRO A 36 12.85 -6.61 -7.21
CA PRO A 36 12.28 -6.06 -8.43
C PRO A 36 10.93 -5.34 -8.21
N ASN A 37 10.67 -4.27 -8.97
CA ASN A 37 9.44 -3.47 -8.88
C ASN A 37 8.33 -3.93 -9.85
N GLU A 38 8.67 -4.85 -10.76
CA GLU A 38 7.86 -5.36 -11.85
C GLU A 38 6.46 -5.80 -11.37
N PRO A 39 6.30 -6.50 -10.22
CA PRO A 39 4.96 -6.85 -9.72
C PRO A 39 4.05 -5.65 -9.44
N PHE A 40 4.59 -4.50 -9.02
CA PHE A 40 3.80 -3.28 -8.84
C PHE A 40 3.38 -2.67 -10.18
N ILE A 41 4.28 -2.70 -11.17
CA ILE A 41 4.05 -2.17 -12.51
C ILE A 41 3.02 -3.01 -13.25
N ASP A 42 3.12 -4.33 -13.17
CA ASP A 42 2.17 -5.26 -13.78
C ASP A 42 0.76 -5.09 -13.19
N ALA A 43 0.67 -4.96 -11.87
CA ALA A 43 -0.60 -4.69 -11.19
C ALA A 43 -1.16 -3.30 -11.56
N ALA A 44 -0.32 -2.28 -11.71
CA ALA A 44 -0.75 -0.96 -12.17
C ALA A 44 -1.30 -1.03 -13.61
N HIS A 45 -0.62 -1.75 -14.51
CA HIS A 45 -1.13 -1.97 -15.87
C HIS A 45 -2.47 -2.72 -15.89
N ALA A 46 -2.64 -3.74 -15.04
CA ALA A 46 -3.92 -4.44 -14.89
C ALA A 46 -5.05 -3.50 -14.46
N LEU A 47 -4.80 -2.65 -13.44
CA LEU A 47 -5.78 -1.64 -12.99
C LEU A 47 -6.15 -0.65 -14.10
N SER A 48 -5.17 -0.18 -14.87
CA SER A 48 -5.41 0.74 -16.00
C SER A 48 -6.24 0.11 -17.12
N ARG A 49 -6.28 -1.23 -17.23
CA ARG A 49 -7.16 -1.97 -18.15
C ARG A 49 -8.56 -2.23 -17.58
N GLY A 50 -8.84 -1.77 -16.36
CA GLY A 50 -10.13 -1.95 -15.69
C GLY A 50 -10.25 -3.26 -14.90
N GLU A 51 -9.16 -4.01 -14.72
CA GLU A 51 -9.18 -5.18 -13.84
C GLU A 51 -9.49 -4.77 -12.39
N ARG A 52 -10.14 -5.67 -11.67
CA ARG A 52 -10.52 -5.48 -10.27
C ARG A 52 -9.78 -6.48 -9.42
N PHE A 53 -9.19 -6.00 -8.33
CA PHE A 53 -8.57 -6.87 -7.34
C PHE A 53 -9.43 -6.97 -6.08
N PRO A 54 -9.24 -8.03 -5.27
CA PRO A 54 -9.85 -8.12 -3.96
C PRO A 54 -9.53 -6.88 -3.10
N PRO A 55 -10.51 -6.39 -2.32
CA PRO A 55 -10.33 -5.28 -1.39
C PRO A 55 -9.12 -5.49 -0.47
N PRO A 56 -8.23 -4.49 -0.29
CA PRO A 56 -7.21 -4.56 0.74
C PRO A 56 -7.86 -4.58 2.14
N ILE A 57 -7.16 -5.20 3.08
CA ILE A 57 -7.57 -5.25 4.48
C ILE A 57 -6.81 -4.16 5.23
N LEU A 58 -7.55 -3.23 5.82
CA LEU A 58 -7.04 -2.13 6.62
C LEU A 58 -7.42 -2.34 8.09
N VAL A 59 -6.49 -2.07 9.00
CA VAL A 59 -6.75 -2.21 10.44
C VAL A 59 -6.25 -0.99 11.22
N GLY A 60 -6.90 -0.68 12.33
CA GLY A 60 -6.46 0.39 13.22
C GLY A 60 -7.32 0.52 14.47
N GLU A 61 -6.92 1.38 15.39
CA GLU A 61 -7.76 1.75 16.53
C GLU A 61 -8.96 2.59 16.07
N ARG A 62 -8.72 3.46 15.08
CA ARG A 62 -9.67 4.41 14.52
C ARG A 62 -9.50 4.49 13.00
N GLN A 63 -10.55 4.91 12.29
CA GLN A 63 -10.54 4.99 10.83
C GLN A 63 -9.59 6.06 10.26
N ASP A 64 -9.26 7.10 11.02
CA ASP A 64 -8.28 8.13 10.65
C ASP A 64 -6.82 7.64 10.75
N ASN A 65 -6.59 6.49 11.39
CA ASN A 65 -5.26 5.94 11.66
C ASN A 65 -5.19 4.44 11.33
N LEU A 66 -5.29 4.12 10.03
CA LEU A 66 -5.25 2.76 9.52
C LEU A 66 -3.88 2.36 8.97
N VAL A 67 -3.51 1.10 9.18
CA VAL A 67 -2.44 0.40 8.45
C VAL A 67 -3.01 -0.67 7.53
N CYS A 68 -2.36 -0.88 6.39
CA CYS A 68 -2.66 -1.99 5.50
C CYS A 68 -2.12 -3.28 6.13
N LEU A 69 -3.02 -4.24 6.42
CA LEU A 69 -2.67 -5.58 6.88
C LEU A 69 -2.41 -6.51 5.69
N GLU A 70 -3.24 -6.40 4.66
CA GLU A 70 -3.15 -7.22 3.45
C GLU A 70 -3.49 -6.36 2.23
N GLY A 71 -2.84 -6.66 1.09
CA GLY A 71 -3.03 -5.93 -0.15
C GLY A 71 -2.02 -4.79 -0.38
N HIS A 72 -0.90 -4.75 0.33
CA HIS A 72 0.15 -3.73 0.21
C HIS A 72 0.60 -3.47 -1.25
N LEU A 73 0.82 -4.54 -2.02
CA LEU A 73 1.17 -4.44 -3.44
C LEU A 73 0.07 -3.75 -4.25
N ARG A 74 -1.17 -4.20 -4.07
CA ARG A 74 -2.34 -3.65 -4.78
C ARG A 74 -2.58 -2.19 -4.41
N LEU A 75 -2.44 -1.88 -3.14
CA LEU A 75 -2.53 -0.52 -2.61
C LEU A 75 -1.47 0.39 -3.24
N THR A 76 -0.24 -0.10 -3.40
CA THR A 76 0.81 0.64 -4.13
C THR A 76 0.44 0.82 -5.60
N ALA A 77 -0.08 -0.22 -6.26
CA ALA A 77 -0.49 -0.18 -7.66
C ALA A 77 -1.60 0.84 -7.91
N TYR A 78 -2.60 0.92 -7.03
CA TYR A 78 -3.64 1.96 -7.09
C TYR A 78 -3.08 3.38 -7.03
N VAL A 79 -2.05 3.59 -6.21
CA VAL A 79 -1.37 4.89 -6.12
C VAL A 79 -0.59 5.18 -7.40
N LEU A 80 0.10 4.17 -7.97
CA LEU A 80 0.84 4.31 -9.24
C LEU A 80 -0.07 4.72 -10.40
N VAL A 81 -1.30 4.23 -10.45
CA VAL A 81 -2.30 4.63 -11.47
C VAL A 81 -3.08 5.89 -11.11
N GLY A 82 -2.80 6.52 -9.97
CA GLY A 82 -3.42 7.77 -9.56
C GLY A 82 -4.89 7.65 -9.11
N PHE A 83 -5.29 6.49 -8.56
CA PHE A 83 -6.66 6.24 -8.08
C PHE A 83 -7.75 6.54 -9.13
N PRO A 84 -7.80 5.81 -10.25
CA PRO A 84 -8.80 6.07 -11.31
C PRO A 84 -10.24 5.78 -10.88
N THR A 85 -10.43 5.16 -9.71
CA THR A 85 -11.72 4.81 -9.10
C THR A 85 -11.56 4.76 -7.59
N ASP A 86 -12.67 4.88 -6.88
CA ASP A 86 -12.74 4.54 -5.46
C ASP A 86 -12.32 3.08 -5.23
N ILE A 87 -11.65 2.84 -4.11
CA ILE A 87 -11.17 1.51 -3.71
C ILE A 87 -12.04 1.01 -2.57
N GLU A 88 -12.74 -0.10 -2.81
CA GLU A 88 -13.39 -0.84 -1.73
C GLU A 88 -12.32 -1.44 -0.80
N CYS A 89 -12.47 -1.25 0.51
CA CYS A 89 -11.55 -1.75 1.52
C CYS A 89 -12.33 -2.46 2.64
N LEU A 90 -11.77 -3.54 3.19
CA LEU A 90 -12.27 -4.15 4.42
C LEU A 90 -11.59 -3.48 5.61
N ILE A 91 -12.35 -2.86 6.51
CA ILE A 91 -11.81 -2.12 7.66
C ILE A 91 -12.10 -2.88 8.96
N GLY A 92 -11.04 -3.29 9.66
CA GLY A 92 -11.12 -3.86 11.00
C GLY A 92 -10.67 -2.85 12.07
N THR A 93 -11.52 -2.57 13.05
CA THR A 93 -11.18 -1.69 14.17
C THR A 93 -11.22 -2.39 15.52
N ALA A 94 -10.20 -2.18 16.35
CA ALA A 94 -10.21 -2.60 17.75
C ALA A 94 -9.27 -1.74 18.60
N PRO A 95 -9.54 -1.52 19.90
CA PRO A 95 -8.69 -0.67 20.75
C PRO A 95 -7.20 -1.05 20.73
N ALA A 96 -6.90 -2.35 20.72
CA ALA A 96 -5.52 -2.84 20.71
C ALA A 96 -4.81 -2.72 19.34
N MET A 97 -5.51 -2.45 18.25
CA MET A 97 -4.92 -2.38 16.90
C MET A 97 -4.05 -1.15 16.67
N GLY A 98 -4.16 -0.12 17.54
CA GLY A 98 -3.25 1.03 17.51
C GLY A 98 -1.76 0.64 17.65
N ARG A 99 -1.47 -0.53 18.24
CA ARG A 99 -0.10 -1.06 18.36
C ARG A 99 0.53 -1.49 17.02
N TRP A 100 -0.27 -1.72 15.97
CA TRP A 100 0.21 -2.11 14.63
C TRP A 100 0.52 -0.89 13.76
N ALA A 101 0.01 0.27 14.16
CA ALA A 101 0.22 1.55 13.49
C ALA A 101 1.44 2.33 14.02
N ARG A 102 2.07 1.81 15.09
CA ARG A 102 3.33 2.29 15.65
C ARG A 102 4.49 1.92 14.76
#